data_AF-A0A221T0J6-F1
#
_entry.id   AF-A0A221T0J6-F1
#
_cell.length_a   1.000
_cell.length_b   1.000
_cell.length_c   1.000
_cell.angle_alpha   90.00
_cell.angle_beta   90.00
_cell.angle_gamma   90.00
#
_symmetry.space_group_name_H-M   'P 1'
#
loop_
_entity.id
_entity.type
_entity.pdbx_description
1 polymer ?
#
loop_
_entity_poly.entity_id
_entity_poly.type
_entity_poly.pdbx_seq_one_letter_code
_entity_poly.pdbx_strand_id
1 'polypeptide(L)'
;MKTRQFSEDQIIKLLQDAKKGEKPVEELCRDLGCSTASFYAWKKKYGDTSPDEAKRLRQLEKDNARLLRIVGQQRLEIDAMRDVIQKKR
;
A
#
# COMPACT_ATOMS: atom_id res chain seq x y z
N MET A 1 -17.03 21.51 5.56
CA MET A 1 -15.98 21.07 6.49
C MET A 1 -14.83 20.49 5.68
N LYS A 2 -13.58 20.93 5.90
CA LYS A 2 -12.40 20.30 5.27
C LYS A 2 -12.27 18.89 5.83
N THR A 3 -12.33 17.87 4.97
CA THR A 3 -11.99 16.50 5.34
C THR A 3 -10.50 16.43 5.60
N ARG A 4 -10.11 16.29 6.87
CA ARG A 4 -8.72 16.05 7.25
C ARG A 4 -8.35 14.66 6.74
N GLN A 5 -7.45 14.57 5.77
CA GLN A 5 -6.97 13.30 5.24
C GLN A 5 -5.87 12.76 6.16
N PHE A 6 -6.08 11.55 6.69
CA PHE A 6 -5.06 10.81 7.45
C PHE A 6 -4.29 9.91 6.47
N SER A 7 -2.97 9.81 6.65
CA SER A 7 -2.18 8.86 5.86
C SER A 7 -2.42 7.43 6.33
N GLU A 8 -2.23 6.46 5.44
CA GLU A 8 -2.34 5.04 5.82
C GLU A 8 -1.36 4.67 6.94
N ASP A 9 -0.16 5.24 6.94
CA ASP A 9 0.83 4.98 7.99
C ASP A 9 0.36 5.49 9.37
N GLN A 10 -0.32 6.66 9.41
CA GLN A 10 -0.92 7.18 10.65
C GLN A 10 -2.03 6.26 11.17
N ILE A 11 -2.88 5.78 10.25
CA ILE A 11 -3.99 4.88 10.57
C ILE A 11 -3.45 3.54 11.10
N ILE A 12 -2.47 2.95 10.41
CA ILE A 12 -1.88 1.66 10.79
C ILE A 12 -1.21 1.77 12.17
N LYS A 13 -0.44 2.85 12.41
CA LYS A 13 0.20 3.08 13.72
C LYS A 13 -0.84 3.18 14.85
N LEU A 14 -1.92 3.93 14.63
CA LEU A 14 -3.03 4.04 15.60
C LEU A 14 -3.64 2.67 15.92
N LEU A 15 -3.89 1.84 14.91
CA LEU A 15 -4.46 0.49 15.10
C LEU A 15 -3.52 -0.43 15.87
N GLN A 16 -2.20 -0.31 15.68
CA GLN A 16 -1.22 -1.06 16.45
C GLN A 16 -1.14 -0.62 17.90
N ASP A 17 -1.12 0.68 18.17
CA ASP A 17 -1.05 1.19 19.54
C ASP A 17 -2.32 0.78 20.31
N ALA A 18 -3.48 0.75 19.64
CA ALA A 18 -4.69 0.17 20.21
C ALA A 18 -4.61 -1.36 20.43
N LYS A 19 -3.86 -2.09 19.60
CA LYS A 19 -3.63 -3.55 19.76
C LYS A 19 -2.71 -3.87 20.93
N LYS A 20 -1.76 -2.99 21.26
CA LYS A 20 -0.90 -3.12 22.46
C LYS A 20 -1.68 -2.96 23.76
N GLY A 21 -2.75 -2.17 23.74
CA GLY A 21 -3.65 -1.99 24.89
C GLY A 21 -3.11 -1.09 26.00
N GLU A 22 -2.03 -0.35 25.75
CA GLU A 22 -1.41 0.55 26.74
C GLU A 22 -2.24 1.82 27.00
N LYS A 23 -3.06 2.24 26.02
CA LYS A 23 -3.96 3.40 26.11
C LYS A 23 -5.38 3.05 25.65
N PRO A 24 -6.41 3.67 26.23
CA PRO A 24 -7.78 3.60 25.72
C PRO A 24 -7.88 4.13 24.29
N VAL A 25 -8.80 3.56 23.50
CA VAL A 25 -9.03 3.96 22.09
C VAL A 25 -9.45 5.43 22.00
N GLU A 26 -10.19 5.92 22.99
CA GLU A 26 -10.66 7.31 23.09
C GLU A 26 -9.49 8.29 23.22
N GLU A 27 -8.46 7.92 23.98
CA GLU A 27 -7.27 8.73 24.17
C GLU A 27 -6.42 8.73 22.90
N LEU A 28 -6.21 7.56 22.30
CA LEU A 28 -5.49 7.42 21.03
C LEU A 28 -6.16 8.22 19.89
N CYS A 29 -7.49 8.20 19.83
CA CYS A 29 -8.25 8.99 18.85
C CYS A 29 -8.10 10.49 19.10
N ARG A 30 -8.08 10.93 20.37
CA ARG A 30 -7.87 12.32 20.75
C ARG A 30 -6.46 12.80 20.37
N ASP A 31 -5.44 11.98 20.63
CA ASP A 31 -4.04 12.27 20.31
C ASP A 31 -3.82 12.43 18.80
N LEU A 32 -4.44 11.57 17.98
CA LEU A 32 -4.36 11.66 16.52
C LEU A 32 -5.32 12.72 15.94
N GLY A 33 -6.34 13.12 16.68
CA GLY A 33 -7.39 14.04 16.22
C GLY A 33 -8.41 13.38 15.30
N CYS A 34 -8.67 12.08 15.45
CA CYS A 34 -9.71 11.35 14.74
C CYS A 34 -10.90 11.01 15.66
N SER A 35 -12.03 10.60 15.07
CA SER A 35 -13.16 10.08 15.84
C SER A 35 -13.00 8.59 16.11
N THR A 36 -13.61 8.09 17.19
CA THR A 36 -13.69 6.64 17.46
C THR A 36 -14.41 5.89 16.35
N ALA A 37 -15.41 6.51 15.71
CA ALA A 37 -16.08 5.95 14.54
C ALA A 37 -15.11 5.72 13.37
N SER A 38 -14.22 6.70 13.10
CA SER A 38 -13.15 6.56 12.10
C SER A 38 -12.21 5.42 12.44
N PHE A 39 -11.81 5.29 13.72
CA PHE A 39 -10.98 4.19 14.19
C PHE A 39 -11.59 2.82 13.90
N TYR A 40 -12.86 2.59 14.24
CA TYR A 40 -13.49 1.29 13.98
C TYR A 40 -13.69 1.02 12.48
N ALA A 41 -13.97 2.04 11.68
CA ALA A 41 -14.02 1.91 10.22
C ALA A 41 -12.65 1.49 9.66
N TRP A 42 -11.56 2.08 10.16
CA TRP A 42 -10.20 1.70 9.79
C TRP A 42 -9.81 0.32 10.33
N LYS A 43 -10.22 -0.04 11.54
CA LYS A 43 -10.00 -1.38 12.10
C LYS A 43 -10.67 -2.46 11.24
N LYS A 44 -11.86 -2.18 10.71
CA LYS A 44 -12.52 -3.10 9.76
C LYS A 44 -11.77 -3.21 8.43
N LYS A 45 -11.14 -2.12 7.95
CA LYS A 45 -10.45 -2.07 6.66
C LYS A 45 -9.00 -2.59 6.72
N TYR A 46 -8.30 -2.35 7.83
CA TYR A 46 -6.85 -2.54 7.97
C TYR A 46 -6.47 -3.37 9.20
N GLY A 47 -7.42 -3.75 10.07
CA GLY A 47 -7.15 -4.36 11.37
C GLY A 47 -6.48 -5.74 11.32
N ASP A 48 -6.60 -6.44 10.18
CA ASP A 48 -5.91 -7.71 9.92
C ASP A 48 -4.56 -7.53 9.22
N THR A 49 -4.21 -6.30 8.82
CA THR A 49 -2.94 -6.02 8.12
C THR A 49 -1.91 -5.50 9.11
N SER A 50 -0.87 -6.29 9.39
CA SER A 50 0.31 -5.80 10.11
C SER A 50 1.00 -4.69 9.29
N PRO A 51 1.62 -3.64 9.86
CA PRO A 51 2.40 -2.68 9.09
C PRO A 51 3.52 -3.33 8.27
N ASP A 52 4.05 -4.45 8.74
CA ASP A 52 5.03 -5.23 7.98
C ASP A 52 4.40 -5.85 6.73
N GLU A 53 3.16 -6.31 6.79
CA GLU A 53 2.41 -6.79 5.63
C GLU A 53 2.03 -5.63 4.70
N ALA A 54 1.60 -4.48 5.23
CA ALA A 54 1.31 -3.30 4.42
C ALA A 54 2.56 -2.74 3.73
N LYS A 55 3.71 -2.74 4.41
CA LYS A 55 5.00 -2.36 3.83
C LYS A 55 5.45 -3.36 2.78
N ARG A 56 5.31 -4.66 3.06
CA ARG A 56 5.62 -5.74 2.11
C ARG A 56 4.73 -5.68 0.87
N LEU A 57 3.44 -5.39 1.03
CA LEU A 57 2.49 -5.23 -0.08
C LEU A 57 2.90 -4.06 -0.98
N ARG A 58 3.17 -2.87 -0.41
CA ARG A 58 3.63 -1.70 -1.17
C ARG A 58 4.93 -1.96 -1.93
N GLN A 59 5.86 -2.71 -1.30
CA GLN A 59 7.10 -3.09 -1.95
C GLN A 59 6.85 -4.06 -3.12
N LEU A 60 5.99 -5.06 -2.93
CA LEU A 60 5.61 -6.01 -3.99
C LEU A 60 4.90 -5.31 -5.16
N GLU A 61 4.01 -4.35 -4.90
CA GLU A 61 3.35 -3.56 -5.95
C GLU A 61 4.36 -2.75 -6.77
N LYS A 62 5.32 -2.10 -6.11
CA LYS A 62 6.39 -1.34 -6.76
C LYS A 62 7.29 -2.24 -7.62
N ASP A 63 7.66 -3.40 -7.09
CA ASP A 63 8.49 -4.37 -7.80
C ASP A 63 7.75 -4.96 -9.00
N ASN A 64 6.46 -5.28 -8.85
CA ASN A 64 5.62 -5.76 -9.95
C ASN A 64 5.50 -4.71 -11.07
N ALA A 65 5.26 -3.44 -10.73
CA ALA A 65 5.23 -2.35 -11.70
C ALA A 65 6.57 -2.21 -12.45
N ARG A 66 7.70 -2.39 -11.75
CA ARG A 66 9.03 -2.38 -12.37
C ARG A 66 9.21 -3.57 -13.31
N LEU A 67 8.82 -4.77 -12.88
CA LEU A 67 8.92 -5.99 -13.67
C LEU A 67 8.08 -5.92 -14.95
N LEU A 68 6.82 -5.45 -14.85
CA LEU A 68 5.96 -5.25 -16.02
C LEU A 68 6.58 -4.31 -17.05
N ARG A 69 7.22 -3.22 -16.61
CA ARG A 69 7.93 -2.30 -17.51
C ARG A 69 9.10 -2.98 -18.23
N ILE A 70 9.91 -3.75 -17.49
CA ILE A 70 11.05 -4.48 -18.07
C ILE A 70 10.56 -5.51 -19.08
N VAL A 71 9.53 -6.30 -18.74
CA VAL A 71 8.96 -7.32 -19.62
C VAL A 71 8.39 -6.68 -20.90
N GLY A 72 7.69 -5.54 -20.77
CA GLY A 72 7.20 -4.80 -21.93
C GLY A 72 8.32 -4.33 -22.87
N GLN A 73 9.41 -3.79 -22.31
CA GLN A 73 10.57 -3.35 -23.08
C GLN A 73 11.26 -4.54 -23.78
N GLN A 74 11.52 -5.62 -23.05
CA GLN A 74 12.10 -6.84 -23.62
C GLN A 74 11.23 -7.42 -24.74
N ARG A 75 9.90 -7.39 -24.58
CA ARG A 75 8.98 -7.86 -25.62
C ARG A 75 9.12 -7.05 -26.91
N LEU A 76 9.21 -5.72 -26.82
CA LEU A 76 9.41 -4.86 -27.99
C LEU A 76 10.74 -5.16 -28.69
N GLU A 77 11.82 -5.36 -27.93
CA GLU A 77 13.13 -5.72 -28.48
C GLU A 77 13.11 -7.08 -29.19
N ILE A 78 12.45 -8.08 -28.58
CA ILE A 78 12.27 -9.40 -29.19
C ILE A 78 11.50 -9.32 -30.50
N ASP A 79 10.40 -8.55 -30.52
CA ASP A 79 9.57 -8.41 -31.72
C ASP A 79 10.36 -7.68 -32.84
N ALA A 80 11.11 -6.62 -32.51
CA ALA A 80 11.98 -5.95 -33.47
C ALA A 80 13.09 -6.86 -34.03
N MET A 81 13.72 -7.69 -33.18
CA MET A 81 14.72 -8.66 -33.62
C MET A 81 14.11 -9.72 -34.55
N ARG A 82 12.91 -10.22 -34.24
CA ARG A 82 12.19 -11.18 -35.08
C ARG A 82 11.86 -10.59 -36.44
N ASP A 83 11.40 -9.35 -36.52
CA ASP A 83 11.11 -8.67 -37.78
C ASP A 83 12.36 -8.54 -38.66
N VAL A 84 13.51 -8.20 -38.07
CA VAL A 84 14.79 -8.13 -38.80
C VAL A 84 15.20 -9.49 -39.34
N ILE A 85 15.05 -10.56 -38.54
CA ILE A 85 15.36 -11.93 -38.96
C ILE A 85 14.43 -12.36 -40.10
N GLN A 86 13.14 -12.06 -40.01
CA GLN A 86 12.15 -12.40 -41.04
C GLN A 86 12.41 -11.66 -42.36
N LYS A 87 12.78 -10.38 -42.31
CA LYS A 87 13.12 -9.60 -43.52
C LYS A 87 14.42 -10.02 -44.21
N LYS A 88 15.29 -10.77 -43.52
CA LYS A 88 16.54 -11.32 -44.09
C LYS A 88 16.36 -12.68 -44.76
N ARG A 89 15.19 -13.31 -44.63
CA ARG A 89 14.81 -14.53 -45.37
C ARG A 89 14.06 -14.15 -46.64
#